data_AF-A0A4Y2IGQ5-F1
#
_entry.id   AF-A0A4Y2IGQ5-F1
#
_cell.length_a   1.000
_cell.length_b   1.000
_cell.length_c   1.000
_cell.angle_alpha   90.00
_cell.angle_beta   90.00
_cell.angle_gamma   90.00
#
_symmetry.space_group_name_H-M   'P 1'
#
loop_
_entity.id
_entity.type
_entity.pdbx_description
1 polymer ?
#
loop_
_entity_poly.entity_id
_entity_poly.type
_entity_poly.pdbx_seq_one_letter_code
_entity_poly.pdbx_strand_id
1 'polypeptide(L)'
;MIVEPLIKGLNILASLGISVRDKTFVGSLSFISGDNLGSNMIGGFVESFSNTVNYYCRTCLCTKTEVQNIFSDEIISLRTPQNYEQHVTELLTDNTKDSLYGIKRSSPFNYNFYHVTRGLPPDIAHDMLEGVAPHELV
;
A
#
# COMPACT_ATOMS: atom_id res chain seq x y z
N MET A 1 8.64 -16.85 -2.21
CA MET A 1 8.62 -15.51 -2.88
C MET A 1 9.97 -14.83 -2.65
N ILE A 2 10.53 -14.05 -3.58
CA ILE A 2 11.90 -13.46 -3.41
C ILE A 2 12.05 -12.66 -2.10
N VAL A 3 11.00 -11.97 -1.63
CA VAL A 3 11.04 -11.16 -0.40
C VAL A 3 10.76 -11.93 0.90
N GLU A 4 10.52 -13.23 0.84
CA GLU A 4 10.18 -14.05 2.00
C GLU A 4 11.26 -14.07 3.10
N PRO A 5 12.57 -14.16 2.78
CA PRO A 5 13.62 -14.04 3.80
C PRO A 5 13.61 -12.69 4.51
N LEU A 6 13.30 -11.60 3.80
CA LEU A 6 13.18 -10.26 4.38
C LEU A 6 12.03 -10.19 5.38
N ILE A 7 10.84 -10.69 5.01
CA ILE A 7 9.67 -10.72 5.90
C ILE A 7 9.95 -11.53 7.16
N LYS A 8 10.64 -12.68 7.02
CA LYS A 8 11.07 -13.48 8.17
C LYS A 8 12.00 -12.68 9.08
N GLY A 9 12.98 -11.97 8.51
CA GLY A 9 13.89 -11.09 9.26
C GLY A 9 13.17 -9.97 10.00
N LEU A 10 12.19 -9.32 9.35
CA LEU A 10 11.38 -8.26 9.96
C LEU A 10 10.54 -8.78 11.14
N ASN A 11 9.94 -9.97 11.01
CA ASN A 11 9.20 -10.59 12.12
C ASN A 11 10.10 -10.94 13.32
N ILE A 12 11.33 -11.39 13.05
CA ILE A 12 12.34 -11.63 14.09
C ILE A 12 12.72 -10.31 14.77
N LEU A 13 12.99 -9.25 14.00
CA LEU A 13 13.32 -7.93 14.54
C LEU A 13 12.19 -7.35 15.41
N ALA A 14 10.94 -7.55 15.01
CA ALA A 14 9.78 -7.06 15.76
C ALA A 14 9.48 -7.87 17.03
N SER A 15 9.72 -9.18 17.02
CA SER A 15 9.32 -10.08 18.12
C SER A 15 10.45 -10.42 19.08
N LEU A 16 11.65 -10.63 18.55
CA LEU A 16 12.85 -11.03 19.31
C LEU A 16 13.85 -9.88 19.45
N GLY A 17 13.91 -9.00 18.46
CA GLY A 17 14.87 -7.91 18.42
C GLY A 17 16.29 -8.38 18.12
N ILE A 18 17.24 -7.46 18.31
CA ILE A 18 18.69 -7.69 18.17
C ILE A 18 19.35 -7.34 19.50
N SER A 19 20.17 -8.26 20.03
CA SER A 19 20.94 -8.04 21.24
C SER A 19 22.25 -7.31 20.93
N VAL A 20 22.48 -6.17 21.59
CA VAL A 20 23.71 -5.39 21.49
C VAL A 20 24.17 -5.06 22.92
N ARG A 21 25.29 -5.66 23.34
CA ARG A 21 25.73 -5.68 24.76
C ARG A 21 24.62 -6.26 25.64
N ASP A 22 24.28 -5.56 26.73
CA ASP A 22 23.26 -5.99 27.70
C ASP A 22 21.86 -5.43 27.38
N LYS A 23 21.60 -5.03 26.13
CA LYS A 23 20.32 -4.45 25.70
C LYS A 23 19.79 -5.16 24.47
N THR A 24 18.46 -5.35 24.44
CA THR A 24 17.72 -5.85 23.28
C THR A 24 16.99 -4.70 22.61
N PHE A 25 17.17 -4.57 21.30
CA PHE A 25 16.51 -3.57 20.47
C PHE A 25 15.51 -4.25 19.56
N VAL A 26 14.23 -3.92 19.73
CA VAL A 26 13.17 -4.31 18.79
C VAL A 26 12.94 -3.21 17.76
N GLY A 27 12.48 -3.59 16.58
CA GLY A 27 12.20 -2.66 15.50
C GLY A 27 11.10 -3.17 14.58
N SER A 28 10.50 -2.25 13.83
CA SER A 28 9.55 -2.60 12.77
C SER A 28 9.82 -1.78 11.51
N LEU A 29 9.24 -2.21 10.40
CA LEU A 29 9.29 -1.51 9.13
C LEU A 29 8.50 -0.21 9.28
N SER A 30 9.11 0.90 8.89
CA SER A 30 8.45 2.21 8.92
C SER A 30 7.62 2.43 7.65
N PHE A 31 8.25 2.30 6.47
CA PHE A 31 7.61 2.38 5.17
C PHE A 31 8.44 1.62 4.12
N ILE A 32 7.84 1.33 2.96
CA ILE A 32 8.53 0.84 1.77
C ILE A 32 8.44 1.93 0.71
N SER A 33 9.60 2.42 0.26
CA SER A 33 9.67 3.37 -0.85
C SER A 33 9.60 2.62 -2.18
N GLY A 34 8.84 3.15 -3.12
CA GLY A 34 8.80 2.63 -4.48
C GLY A 34 7.92 3.48 -5.37
N ASP A 35 8.17 3.42 -6.67
CA ASP A 35 7.33 4.04 -7.69
C ASP A 35 5.88 3.51 -7.60
N ASN A 36 4.99 4.10 -8.39
CA ASN A 36 3.57 3.78 -8.31
C ASN A 36 3.28 2.30 -8.60
N LEU A 37 3.92 1.70 -9.61
CA LEU A 37 3.72 0.29 -9.96
C LEU A 37 4.29 -0.65 -8.89
N GLY A 38 5.52 -0.41 -8.45
CA GLY A 38 6.20 -1.20 -7.42
C GLY A 38 5.45 -1.18 -6.08
N SER A 39 4.99 0.00 -5.67
CA SER A 39 4.17 0.16 -4.46
C SER A 39 2.87 -0.63 -4.54
N ASN A 40 2.14 -0.55 -5.67
CA ASN A 40 0.92 -1.34 -5.86
C ASN A 40 1.20 -2.85 -5.84
N MET A 41 2.25 -3.30 -6.53
CA MET A 41 2.64 -4.71 -6.59
C MET A 41 2.98 -5.29 -5.20
N ILE A 42 3.76 -4.55 -4.40
CA ILE A 42 4.14 -4.92 -3.02
C ILE A 42 2.92 -4.92 -2.11
N GLY A 43 2.04 -3.92 -2.26
CA GLY A 43 0.80 -3.80 -1.50
C GLY A 43 -0.28 -4.82 -1.86
N GLY A 44 -0.10 -5.60 -2.94
CA GLY A 44 -1.12 -6.52 -3.44
C GLY A 44 -2.28 -5.81 -4.15
N PHE A 45 -2.11 -4.54 -4.51
CA PHE A 45 -3.05 -3.76 -5.30
C PHE A 45 -2.85 -4.03 -6.79
N VAL A 46 -3.86 -3.69 -7.59
CA VAL A 46 -3.76 -3.69 -9.06
C VAL A 46 -2.76 -2.63 -9.52
N GLU A 47 -1.90 -2.99 -10.47
CA GLU A 47 -0.91 -2.09 -11.09
C GLU A 47 -1.45 -1.50 -12.42
N SER A 48 -2.69 -1.85 -12.79
CA SER A 48 -3.37 -1.32 -13.96
C SER A 48 -4.45 -0.33 -13.57
N PHE A 49 -4.41 0.85 -14.19
CA PHE A 49 -5.47 1.85 -14.14
C PHE A 49 -6.51 1.62 -15.25
N SER A 50 -6.72 0.37 -15.67
CA SER A 50 -7.75 -0.03 -16.66
C SER A 50 -9.15 0.44 -16.26
N ASN A 51 -10.03 0.71 -17.22
CA ASN A 51 -11.43 1.09 -17.00
C ASN A 51 -12.24 0.05 -16.22
N THR A 52 -11.73 -1.17 -16.10
CA THR A 52 -12.35 -2.25 -15.31
C THR A 52 -12.10 -2.13 -13.80
N VAL A 53 -11.14 -1.31 -13.36
CA VAL A 53 -10.84 -1.08 -11.94
C VAL A 53 -11.45 0.24 -11.51
N ASN A 54 -12.48 0.19 -10.66
CA ASN A 54 -13.14 1.40 -10.20
C ASN A 54 -12.42 2.06 -9.01
N TYR A 55 -11.92 1.26 -8.06
CA TYR A 55 -11.21 1.74 -6.86
C TYR A 55 -9.70 1.51 -6.97
N TYR A 56 -9.03 2.24 -7.86
CA TYR A 56 -7.63 1.99 -8.22
C TYR A 56 -6.60 2.57 -7.23
N CYS A 57 -7.00 3.53 -6.38
CA CYS A 57 -6.06 4.21 -5.49
C CYS A 57 -5.71 3.32 -4.29
N ARG A 58 -4.41 3.25 -3.92
CA ARG A 58 -3.94 2.53 -2.71
C ARG A 58 -4.18 3.30 -1.41
N THR A 59 -4.49 4.58 -1.48
CA THR A 59 -4.64 5.47 -0.32
C THR A 59 -6.10 5.70 0.04
N CYS A 60 -6.98 5.86 -0.96
CA CYS A 60 -8.40 6.14 -0.76
C CYS A 60 -9.30 5.10 -1.45
N LEU A 61 -10.59 5.16 -1.12
CA LEU A 61 -11.68 4.37 -1.69
C LEU A 61 -12.53 5.21 -2.65
N CYS A 62 -11.99 6.27 -3.24
CA CYS A 62 -12.68 6.98 -4.30
C CYS A 62 -12.71 6.14 -5.57
N THR A 63 -13.87 6.15 -6.23
CA THR A 63 -14.06 5.64 -7.58
C THR A 63 -13.30 6.51 -8.59
N LYS A 64 -13.12 5.97 -9.80
CA LYS A 64 -12.56 6.70 -10.94
C LYS A 64 -13.28 8.01 -11.28
N THR A 65 -14.58 8.06 -11.03
CA THR A 65 -15.37 9.26 -11.33
C THR A 65 -15.23 10.29 -10.22
N GLU A 66 -15.19 9.84 -8.96
CA GLU A 66 -15.05 10.74 -7.80
C GLU A 66 -13.70 11.44 -7.76
N VAL A 67 -12.60 10.74 -8.02
CA VAL A 67 -11.25 11.34 -8.03
C VAL A 67 -11.06 12.48 -9.05
N GLN A 68 -11.91 12.57 -10.08
CA GLN A 68 -11.87 13.67 -11.05
C GLN A 68 -12.58 14.93 -10.53
N ASN A 69 -13.37 14.82 -9.47
CA ASN A 69 -14.23 15.88 -8.94
C ASN A 69 -13.93 16.24 -7.49
N ILE A 70 -13.04 15.49 -6.82
CA ILE A 70 -12.67 15.71 -5.43
C ILE A 70 -11.26 16.30 -5.36
N PHE A 71 -11.16 17.49 -4.74
CA PHE A 71 -9.92 18.25 -4.59
C PHE A 71 -9.49 18.46 -3.14
N SER A 72 -10.19 17.82 -2.19
CA SER A 72 -9.91 17.88 -0.75
C SER A 72 -10.05 16.48 -0.16
N ASP A 73 -9.18 16.14 0.79
CA ASP A 73 -9.21 14.89 1.53
C ASP A 73 -10.26 14.86 2.64
N GLU A 74 -10.90 15.99 2.97
CA GLU A 74 -11.97 16.05 3.98
C GLU A 74 -13.22 15.23 3.60
N ILE A 75 -13.42 15.01 2.31
CA ILE A 75 -14.62 14.34 1.77
C ILE A 75 -14.34 12.93 1.25
N ILE A 76 -13.11 12.41 1.38
CA ILE A 76 -12.74 11.08 0.89
C ILE A 76 -12.73 10.04 2.00
N SER A 77 -13.13 8.82 1.64
CA SER A 77 -12.90 7.66 2.49
C SER A 77 -11.48 7.12 2.27
N LEU A 78 -10.67 7.12 3.32
CA LEU A 78 -9.32 6.55 3.28
C LEU A 78 -9.36 5.02 3.44
N ARG A 79 -8.36 4.34 2.88
CA ARG A 79 -8.12 2.93 3.18
C ARG A 79 -7.57 2.79 4.59
N THR A 80 -8.20 1.94 5.37
CA THR A 80 -7.77 1.58 6.72
C THR A 80 -7.40 0.10 6.74
N PRO A 81 -6.57 -0.34 7.69
CA PRO A 81 -6.35 -1.78 7.87
C PRO A 81 -7.66 -2.56 7.98
N GLN A 82 -8.65 -2.01 8.67
CA GLN A 82 -9.95 -2.64 8.88
C GLN A 82 -10.72 -2.86 7.57
N ASN A 83 -10.87 -1.81 6.75
CA ASN A 83 -11.61 -1.95 5.48
C ASN A 83 -10.81 -2.75 4.43
N TYR A 84 -9.47 -2.68 4.47
CA TYR A 84 -8.62 -3.51 3.64
C TYR A 84 -8.82 -5.00 3.93
N GLU A 85 -8.78 -5.41 5.20
CA GLU A 85 -8.96 -6.82 5.56
C GLU A 85 -10.37 -7.33 5.24
N GLN A 86 -11.39 -6.47 5.34
CA GLN A 86 -12.74 -6.78 4.88
C GLN A 86 -12.75 -7.05 3.37
N HIS A 87 -12.18 -6.15 2.56
CA HIS A 87 -12.13 -6.31 1.11
C HIS A 87 -11.30 -7.52 0.66
N VAL A 88 -10.20 -7.82 1.37
CA VAL A 88 -9.41 -9.05 1.16
C VAL A 88 -10.26 -10.29 1.45
N THR A 89 -11.00 -10.30 2.57
CA THR A 89 -11.89 -11.41 2.91
C THR A 89 -12.94 -11.60 1.82
N GLU A 90 -13.59 -10.52 1.39
CA GLU A 90 -14.58 -10.55 0.31
C GLU A 90 -14.00 -11.14 -0.98
N LEU A 91 -12.81 -10.69 -1.39
CA LEU A 91 -12.08 -11.20 -2.55
C LEU A 91 -11.82 -12.71 -2.46
N LEU A 92 -11.40 -13.20 -1.29
CA LEU A 92 -11.09 -14.63 -1.08
C LEU A 92 -12.34 -15.52 -1.04
N THR A 93 -13.50 -14.94 -0.71
CA THR A 93 -14.78 -15.68 -0.62
C THR A 93 -15.62 -15.64 -1.89
N ASP A 94 -15.42 -14.63 -2.76
CA ASP A 94 -16.22 -14.40 -3.95
C ASP A 94 -15.35 -13.93 -5.12
N ASN A 95 -15.09 -14.84 -6.05
CA ASN A 95 -14.28 -14.57 -7.25
C ASN A 95 -14.87 -13.49 -8.17
N THR A 96 -16.17 -13.17 -8.06
CA THR A 96 -16.76 -12.07 -8.84
C THR A 96 -16.30 -10.69 -8.37
N LYS A 97 -15.71 -10.62 -7.16
CA LYS A 97 -15.12 -9.41 -6.58
C LYS A 97 -13.64 -9.25 -6.91
N ASP A 98 -13.10 -10.05 -7.82
CA ASP A 98 -11.71 -9.92 -8.25
C ASP A 98 -11.41 -8.48 -8.68
N SER A 99 -10.40 -7.88 -8.05
CA SER A 99 -9.97 -6.51 -8.30
C SER A 99 -11.05 -5.42 -8.12
N LEU A 100 -12.22 -5.76 -7.57
CA LEU A 100 -13.34 -4.83 -7.37
C LEU A 100 -12.87 -3.59 -6.63
N TYR A 101 -12.21 -3.80 -5.49
CA TYR A 101 -11.65 -2.76 -4.63
C TYR A 101 -10.19 -2.41 -4.98
N GLY A 102 -9.73 -2.73 -6.19
CA GLY A 102 -8.34 -2.54 -6.61
C GLY A 102 -7.33 -3.40 -5.85
N ILE A 103 -7.77 -4.47 -5.19
CA ILE A 103 -6.92 -5.44 -4.48
C ILE A 103 -6.93 -6.76 -5.26
N LYS A 104 -5.74 -7.32 -5.53
CA LYS A 104 -5.57 -8.63 -6.18
C LYS A 104 -5.23 -9.74 -5.20
N ARG A 105 -4.64 -9.39 -4.05
CA ARG A 105 -4.24 -10.32 -2.99
C ARG A 105 -3.96 -9.56 -1.70
N SER A 106 -3.99 -10.28 -0.58
CA SER A 106 -3.43 -9.77 0.67
C SER A 106 -1.92 -9.54 0.52
N SER A 107 -1.42 -8.42 1.06
CA SER A 107 0.01 -8.14 1.04
C SER A 107 0.73 -9.04 2.05
N PRO A 108 1.84 -9.68 1.66
CA PRO A 108 2.67 -10.44 2.59
C PRO A 108 3.43 -9.53 3.58
N PHE A 109 3.40 -8.20 3.37
CA PHE A 109 3.97 -7.22 4.28
C PHE A 109 2.97 -6.75 5.34
N ASN A 110 1.71 -7.19 5.35
CA ASN A 110 0.84 -6.90 6.50
C ASN A 110 1.29 -7.77 7.69
N TYR A 111 1.92 -7.15 8.69
CA TYR A 111 2.39 -7.82 9.90
C TYR A 111 2.38 -6.87 11.10
N ASN A 112 2.84 -7.32 12.26
CA ASN A 112 2.83 -6.52 13.49
C ASN A 112 3.44 -5.11 13.30
N PHE A 113 2.64 -4.10 13.67
CA PHE A 113 2.98 -2.66 13.63
C PHE A 113 3.17 -2.03 12.24
N TYR A 114 3.02 -2.78 11.14
CA TYR A 114 3.10 -2.24 9.78
C TYR A 114 1.90 -2.68 8.93
N HIS A 115 1.34 -1.78 8.13
CA HIS A 115 0.27 -2.10 7.19
C HIS A 115 0.42 -1.32 5.89
N VAL A 116 0.19 -1.98 4.77
CA VAL A 116 0.41 -1.40 3.42
C VAL A 116 -0.47 -0.19 3.11
N THR A 117 -1.62 -0.04 3.77
CA THR A 117 -2.48 1.15 3.62
C THR A 117 -1.86 2.42 4.24
N ARG A 118 -0.80 2.28 5.05
CA ARG A 118 -0.11 3.40 5.71
C ARG A 118 1.40 3.44 5.42
N GLY A 119 1.95 2.33 4.95
CA GLY A 119 3.40 2.14 4.77
C GLY A 119 3.91 2.28 3.34
N LEU A 120 3.08 2.73 2.41
CA LEU A 120 3.41 2.86 0.97
C LEU A 120 3.23 4.31 0.49
N PRO A 121 4.13 5.24 0.88
CA PRO A 121 4.01 6.64 0.52
C PRO A 121 4.05 6.88 -1.01
N PRO A 122 3.57 8.04 -1.49
CA PRO A 122 3.85 8.52 -2.84
C PRO A 122 5.36 8.72 -3.05
N ASP A 123 5.81 8.63 -4.30
CA ASP A 123 7.21 8.82 -4.64
C ASP A 123 7.41 10.23 -5.17
N ILE A 124 7.93 11.13 -4.35
CA ILE A 124 8.13 12.53 -4.74
C ILE A 124 9.05 12.67 -5.97
N ALA A 125 10.03 11.77 -6.14
CA ALA A 125 10.92 11.84 -7.28
C ALA A 125 10.15 11.54 -8.57
N HIS A 126 9.40 10.45 -8.61
CA HIS A 126 8.65 10.06 -9.82
C HIS A 126 7.37 10.89 -10.03
N ASP A 127 6.63 11.20 -8.96
CA ASP A 127 5.32 11.85 -9.07
C ASP A 127 5.45 13.37 -9.29
N MET A 128 6.41 14.01 -8.61
CA MET A 128 6.59 15.47 -8.68
C MET A 128 7.77 15.86 -9.55
N LEU A 129 8.98 15.38 -9.23
CA LEU A 129 10.22 15.89 -9.86
C LEU A 129 10.40 15.43 -11.30
N GLU A 130 10.08 14.18 -11.61
CA GLU A 130 10.06 13.64 -12.98
C GLU A 130 8.69 13.83 -13.64
N GLY A 131 7.64 14.01 -12.82
CA GLY A 131 6.26 14.11 -13.25
C GLY A 131 5.85 15.54 -13.59
N VAL A 132 4.93 16.11 -12.80
CA VAL A 132 4.24 17.35 -13.18
C VAL A 132 5.05 18.62 -12.94
N ALA A 133 5.99 18.65 -11.99
CA ALA A 133 6.68 19.88 -11.62
C ALA A 133 7.49 20.52 -12.78
N PRO A 134 8.23 19.75 -13.61
CA PRO A 134 8.89 20.30 -14.80
C PRO A 134 7.94 20.97 -15.81
N HIS A 135 6.66 20.60 -15.81
CA HIS A 135 5.67 21.17 -16.73
C HIS A 135 5.02 22.46 -16.22
N GLU A 136 5.00 22.66 -14.89
CA GLU A 136 4.31 23.78 -14.23
C GLU A 136 5.24 24.90 -13.74
N LEU A 137 6.54 24.61 -13.55
CA LEU A 137 7.52 25.54 -12.98
C LEU A 137 8.43 26.20 -14.04
N VAL A 138 7.92 26.41 -15.25
CA VAL A 138 8.65 27.09 -16.34
C VAL A 138 8.88 28.57 -16.02
#